data_AF-A0A1W2A3S6-F1
#
_entry.id   AF-A0A1W2A3S6-F1
#
_cell.length_a   1.000
_cell.length_b   1.000
_cell.length_c   1.000
_cell.angle_alpha   90.00
_cell.angle_beta   90.00
_cell.angle_gamma   90.00
#
_symmetry.space_group_name_H-M   'P 1'
#
loop_
_entity.id
_entity.type
_entity.pdbx_description
1 polymer ?
#
loop_
_entity_poly.entity_id
_entity_poly.type
_entity_poly.pdbx_seq_one_letter_code
_entity_poly.pdbx_strand_id
1 'polypeptide(L)'
;MKNAVILGGGTYGEVFLTYLTEQGFTILGFFDDNEDSWGKLIHGLPVLGGMEKLLKNNLTQPIHQVFCPIGDNHIRTKYLSKLKKAGFEIPNFIHDSVLLNDDVTIGEGVYILPGAMIMPHTIIKNYVIISMGSKVAHHTILEDGVFISTGVNVGAGIHIQKKAFLGISSTVMTGVTSIGRNALIGSGAVVIRNIEDNHVVAGVPAKTLRILKEKKENLPIAIANEHQKLKVNAMEIVGFDLACHDLKTAEDIELYKKYLKNFKGFDAFYKIELFNVKNSETEQLKYFILSKNNEVICLMPFALRKIIIDHKDTTYNDVSSFYGYSGPLYNEKLKNEDLINFWHLVDAWYNKHNVVTEFMRFNLDGNHQNYSGIIAATLNNVKGVIIDNDEEQWNSFVPKVRNNYRKASGNGLEAKIYHQAISDEIINTFHTIYIGTMERNNAANNYYFTLNYFKQLIQANPASNAIIIIYKDAIPISTELVLLNSDTMYSFLGGTVSEYFHLRPNDFLKIEALKWGKTQGFKNYVLGGGRINGDSLYKYKKSFFPKNEDVVFYTGRKIIKQDVYEKLVTLSTKYTYTLNEKDIINDFFPLYRKPKTN
;
A
#
# COMPACT_ATOMS: atom_id res chain seq x y z
N MET A 1 3.85 39.20 29.98
CA MET A 1 3.20 37.87 29.88
C MET A 1 3.80 37.14 28.69
N LYS A 2 4.06 35.83 28.79
CA LYS A 2 4.57 35.04 27.66
C LYS A 2 3.40 34.70 26.75
N ASN A 3 3.55 34.97 25.46
CA ASN A 3 2.53 34.65 24.47
C ASN A 3 2.45 33.15 24.25
N ALA A 4 1.25 32.58 24.44
CA ALA A 4 0.99 31.17 24.26
C ALA A 4 0.03 30.90 23.08
N VAL A 5 0.17 29.73 22.47
CA VAL A 5 -0.74 29.22 21.43
C VAL A 5 -1.06 27.75 21.66
N ILE A 6 -2.12 27.29 21.00
CA ILE A 6 -2.53 25.89 21.02
C ILE A 6 -2.27 25.28 19.63
N LEU A 7 -1.49 24.21 19.57
CA LEU A 7 -1.28 23.39 18.37
C LEU A 7 -2.28 22.23 18.35
N GLY A 8 -3.27 22.35 17.47
CA GLY A 8 -4.43 21.49 17.30
C GLY A 8 -5.72 22.28 17.51
N GLY A 9 -6.43 22.63 16.44
CA GLY A 9 -7.69 23.38 16.44
C GLY A 9 -8.94 22.50 16.45
N GLY A 10 -8.81 21.23 16.82
CA GLY A 10 -9.93 20.32 17.00
C GLY A 10 -10.62 20.47 18.35
N THR A 11 -11.64 19.65 18.59
CA THR A 11 -12.49 19.70 19.79
C THR A 11 -11.72 19.63 21.11
N TYR A 12 -10.58 18.93 21.16
CA TYR A 12 -9.76 18.87 22.38
C TYR A 12 -8.94 20.14 22.60
N GLY A 13 -8.52 20.82 21.53
CA GLY A 13 -7.89 22.14 21.60
C GLY A 13 -8.85 23.21 22.11
N GLU A 14 -10.13 23.13 21.71
CA GLU A 14 -11.19 24.01 22.23
C GLU A 14 -11.34 23.89 23.74
N VAL A 15 -11.36 22.66 24.27
CA VAL A 15 -11.45 22.41 25.72
C VAL A 15 -10.21 22.97 26.44
N PHE A 16 -9.01 22.79 25.88
CA PHE A 16 -7.80 23.35 26.47
C PHE A 16 -7.77 24.87 26.46
N LEU A 17 -8.37 25.52 25.45
CA LEU A 17 -8.50 26.98 25.47
C LEU A 17 -9.25 27.45 26.71
N THR A 18 -10.37 26.80 27.05
CA THR A 18 -11.13 27.11 28.27
C THR A 18 -10.26 26.95 29.50
N TYR A 19 -9.64 25.78 29.70
CA TYR A 19 -8.86 25.50 30.91
C TYR A 19 -7.62 26.40 31.06
N LEU A 20 -6.91 26.65 29.96
CA LEU A 20 -5.75 27.53 29.96
C LEU A 20 -6.16 28.96 30.32
N THR A 21 -7.28 29.44 29.75
CA THR A 21 -7.77 30.79 30.04
C THR A 21 -8.21 30.93 31.51
N GLU A 22 -8.89 29.92 32.06
CA GLU A 22 -9.32 29.87 33.47
C GLU A 22 -8.13 29.93 34.45
N GLN A 23 -7.01 29.30 34.11
CA GLN A 23 -5.76 29.36 34.89
C GLN A 23 -4.84 30.53 34.52
N GLY A 24 -5.35 31.52 33.79
CA GLY A 24 -4.68 32.81 33.54
C GLY A 24 -3.70 32.84 32.37
N PHE A 25 -3.66 31.83 31.50
CA PHE A 25 -2.86 31.87 30.28
C PHE A 25 -3.50 32.79 29.23
N THR A 26 -2.68 33.61 28.56
CA THR A 26 -3.10 34.41 27.41
C THR A 26 -2.83 33.64 26.12
N ILE A 27 -3.89 33.12 25.49
CA ILE A 27 -3.80 32.37 24.23
C ILE A 27 -4.04 33.30 23.05
N LEU A 28 -3.07 33.42 22.15
CA LEU A 28 -3.14 34.30 20.98
C LEU A 28 -3.94 33.69 19.81
N GLY A 29 -4.05 32.37 19.76
CA GLY A 29 -4.65 31.66 18.65
C GLY A 29 -4.28 30.18 18.59
N PHE A 30 -4.76 29.55 17.54
CA PHE A 30 -4.51 28.15 17.24
C PHE A 30 -3.53 28.01 16.07
N PHE A 31 -2.86 26.87 16.02
CA PHE A 31 -2.21 26.35 14.84
C PHE A 31 -2.77 24.97 14.53
N ASP A 32 -3.05 24.70 13.27
CA ASP A 32 -3.57 23.41 12.81
C ASP A 32 -3.03 23.14 11.41
N ASP A 33 -2.59 21.91 11.13
CA ASP A 33 -2.08 21.57 9.79
C ASP A 33 -3.22 21.39 8.77
N ASN A 34 -4.49 21.37 9.22
CA ASN A 34 -5.63 21.44 8.34
C ASN A 34 -5.78 22.86 7.75
N GLU A 35 -5.35 23.04 6.49
CA GLU A 35 -5.41 24.32 5.78
C GLU A 35 -6.82 24.91 5.70
N ASP A 36 -7.87 24.09 5.68
CA ASP A 36 -9.25 24.56 5.65
C ASP A 36 -9.66 25.32 6.92
N SER A 37 -8.90 25.17 8.01
CA SER A 37 -9.14 25.88 9.27
C SER A 37 -8.48 27.26 9.30
N TRP A 38 -7.50 27.55 8.43
CA TRP A 38 -6.68 28.74 8.52
C TRP A 38 -7.51 30.02 8.34
N GLY A 39 -7.31 30.98 9.25
CA GLY A 39 -8.06 32.22 9.31
C GLY A 39 -9.48 32.09 9.90
N LYS A 40 -10.00 30.87 10.12
CA LYS A 40 -11.25 30.68 10.86
C LYS A 40 -11.05 30.97 12.34
N LEU A 41 -12.15 31.34 13.00
CA LEU A 41 -12.17 31.58 14.44
C LEU A 41 -12.64 30.33 15.19
N ILE A 42 -11.95 29.99 16.26
CA ILE A 42 -12.32 28.97 17.24
C ILE A 42 -12.53 29.71 18.56
N HIS A 43 -13.78 29.76 19.04
CA HIS A 43 -14.18 30.53 20.24
C HIS A 43 -13.64 31.98 20.23
N GLY A 44 -13.67 32.63 19.06
CA GLY A 44 -13.21 34.01 18.87
C GLY A 44 -11.70 34.18 18.63
N LEU A 45 -10.90 33.12 18.71
CA LEU A 45 -9.46 33.17 18.43
C LEU A 45 -9.12 32.60 17.04
N PRO A 46 -8.20 33.21 16.28
CA PRO A 46 -7.89 32.79 14.93
C PRO A 46 -7.01 31.53 14.87
N VAL A 47 -7.19 30.74 13.81
CA VAL A 47 -6.19 29.75 13.39
C VAL A 47 -5.14 30.46 12.53
N LEU A 48 -3.93 30.60 13.07
CA LEU A 48 -2.85 31.41 12.51
C LEU A 48 -2.08 30.72 11.37
N GLY A 49 -2.21 29.40 11.24
CA GLY A 49 -1.64 28.56 10.17
C GLY A 49 -1.25 27.16 10.68
N GLY A 50 -0.39 26.47 9.95
CA GLY A 50 0.14 25.14 10.35
C GLY A 50 1.47 25.18 11.10
N MET A 51 1.96 23.99 11.46
CA MET A 51 3.18 23.76 12.23
C MET A 51 4.42 24.42 11.60
N GLU A 52 4.52 24.47 10.27
CA GLU A 52 5.64 25.12 9.59
C GLU A 52 5.66 26.64 9.80
N LYS A 53 4.48 27.26 9.77
CA LYS A 53 4.35 28.70 10.01
C LYS A 53 4.64 29.01 11.49
N LEU A 54 4.19 28.15 12.40
CA LEU A 54 4.52 28.25 13.81
C LEU A 54 6.03 28.22 14.03
N LEU A 55 6.74 27.25 13.44
CA LEU A 55 8.20 27.11 13.58
C LEU A 55 8.99 28.30 13.05
N LYS A 56 8.48 29.00 12.04
CA LYS A 56 9.11 30.24 11.55
C LYS A 56 9.00 31.38 12.55
N ASN A 57 7.97 31.39 13.39
CA ASN A 57 7.68 32.40 14.44
C ASN A 57 7.74 33.87 13.97
N ASN A 58 7.53 34.14 12.67
CA ASN A 58 7.57 35.48 12.09
C ASN A 58 6.23 36.22 12.26
N LEU A 59 5.73 36.30 13.50
CA LEU A 59 4.49 36.99 13.82
C LEU A 59 4.78 38.36 14.43
N THR A 60 3.80 39.26 14.35
CA THR A 60 3.87 40.61 14.97
C THR A 60 4.12 40.54 16.47
N GLN A 61 3.65 39.47 17.13
CA GLN A 61 4.00 39.14 18.49
C GLN A 61 4.64 37.74 18.51
N PRO A 62 5.91 37.60 18.96
CA PRO A 62 6.57 36.30 18.98
C PRO A 62 5.87 35.36 19.96
N ILE A 63 5.68 34.12 19.54
CA ILE A 63 5.14 33.04 20.36
C ILE A 63 6.28 32.46 21.18
N HIS A 64 6.05 32.28 22.47
CA HIS A 64 7.04 31.71 23.39
C HIS A 64 6.63 30.30 23.81
N GLN A 65 5.34 30.11 24.09
CA GLN A 65 4.79 28.90 24.69
C GLN A 65 3.83 28.21 23.72
N VAL A 66 3.94 26.89 23.63
CA VAL A 66 3.05 26.08 22.79
C VAL A 66 2.49 24.92 23.59
N PHE A 67 1.16 24.89 23.71
CA PHE A 67 0.41 23.74 24.20
C PHE A 67 -0.02 22.88 23.01
N CYS A 68 0.12 21.56 23.10
CA CYS A 68 -0.21 20.63 22.01
C CYS A 68 -1.15 19.52 22.51
N PRO A 69 -2.43 19.84 22.79
CA PRO A 69 -3.43 18.89 23.27
C PRO A 69 -3.93 18.00 22.13
N ILE A 70 -3.03 17.24 21.51
CA ILE A 70 -3.36 16.26 20.45
C ILE A 70 -3.43 14.88 21.09
N GLY A 71 -4.58 14.22 20.90
CA GLY A 71 -4.82 12.88 21.47
C GLY A 71 -3.95 11.78 20.87
N ASP A 72 -3.48 11.92 19.63
CA ASP A 72 -2.55 10.97 19.03
C ASP A 72 -1.15 11.10 19.65
N ASN A 73 -0.70 10.05 20.33
CA ASN A 73 0.60 10.00 21.01
C ASN A 73 1.79 10.23 20.07
N HIS A 74 1.74 9.73 18.84
CA HIS A 74 2.83 9.87 17.88
C HIS A 74 2.92 11.30 17.35
N ILE A 75 1.78 11.91 17.01
CA ILE A 75 1.73 13.28 16.52
C ILE A 75 2.15 14.25 17.63
N ARG A 76 1.57 14.12 18.83
CA ARG A 76 1.89 14.97 19.99
C ARG A 76 3.38 14.93 20.34
N THR A 77 3.96 13.74 20.49
CA THR A 77 5.39 13.59 20.81
C THR A 77 6.30 14.15 19.71
N LYS A 78 5.95 13.94 18.44
CA LYS A 78 6.67 14.50 17.28
C LYS A 78 6.67 16.02 17.32
N TYR A 79 5.51 16.64 17.53
CA TYR A 79 5.37 18.10 17.51
C TYR A 79 6.03 18.77 18.72
N LEU A 80 5.77 18.29 19.94
CA LEU A 80 6.40 18.85 21.14
C LEU A 80 7.93 18.71 21.09
N SER A 81 8.46 17.58 20.59
CA SER A 81 9.91 17.44 20.41
C SER A 81 10.47 18.41 19.37
N LYS A 82 9.76 18.62 18.24
CA LYS A 82 10.19 19.56 17.19
C LYS A 82 10.16 21.01 17.69
N LEU A 83 9.12 21.38 18.43
CA LEU A 83 8.96 22.71 19.05
C LEU A 83 10.07 22.98 20.07
N LYS A 84 10.33 22.03 20.98
CA LYS A 84 11.43 22.14 21.95
C LYS A 84 12.78 22.35 21.26
N LYS A 85 13.07 21.57 20.21
CA LYS A 85 14.31 21.71 19.41
C LYS A 85 14.40 23.06 18.71
N ALA A 86 13.28 23.67 18.35
CA ALA A 86 13.20 25.00 17.75
C ALA A 86 13.23 26.14 18.79
N GLY A 87 13.41 25.83 20.08
CA GLY A 87 13.55 26.82 21.15
C GLY A 87 12.24 27.30 21.76
N PHE A 88 11.09 26.71 21.39
CA PHE A 88 9.83 27.01 22.06
C PHE A 88 9.75 26.38 23.44
N GLU A 89 9.08 27.08 24.36
CA GLU A 89 8.67 26.51 25.63
C GLU A 89 7.45 25.60 25.42
N ILE A 90 7.52 24.40 25.98
CA ILE A 90 6.43 23.41 25.97
C ILE A 90 5.95 23.18 27.41
N PRO A 91 5.23 24.16 28.00
CA PRO A 91 4.86 24.13 29.40
C PRO A 91 3.97 22.93 29.75
N ASN A 92 4.00 22.55 31.01
CA ASN A 92 3.02 21.63 31.58
C ASN A 92 1.70 22.36 31.80
N PHE A 93 0.61 21.61 31.78
CA PHE A 93 -0.71 22.06 32.20
C PHE A 93 -1.20 21.11 33.29
N ILE A 94 -1.38 21.60 34.51
CA ILE A 94 -1.89 20.81 35.63
C ILE A 94 -3.09 21.57 36.18
N HIS A 95 -4.28 21.00 36.00
CA HIS A 95 -5.50 21.62 36.47
C HIS A 95 -5.52 21.69 38.02
N ASP A 96 -6.06 22.77 38.60
CA ASP A 96 -6.02 23.02 40.05
C ASP A 96 -6.72 21.95 40.90
N SER A 97 -7.65 21.21 40.30
CA SER A 97 -8.37 20.10 40.98
C SER A 97 -7.61 18.77 40.98
N VAL A 98 -6.40 18.72 40.45
CA VAL A 98 -5.57 17.50 40.47
C VAL A 98 -5.05 17.28 41.89
N LEU A 99 -5.23 16.06 42.39
CA LEU A 99 -4.58 15.62 43.63
C LEU A 99 -3.21 15.03 43.30
N LEU A 100 -2.16 15.83 43.51
CA LEU A 100 -0.77 15.51 43.20
C LEU A 100 0.06 15.57 44.48
N ASN A 101 0.86 14.54 44.77
CA ASN A 101 1.81 14.59 45.88
C ASN A 101 3.11 15.32 45.47
N ASP A 102 3.76 15.98 46.43
CA ASP A 102 4.97 16.79 46.21
C ASP A 102 6.17 15.99 45.68
N ASP A 103 6.22 14.69 45.94
CA ASP A 103 7.33 13.83 45.53
C ASP A 103 7.17 13.24 44.10
N VAL A 104 6.09 13.57 43.41
CA VAL A 104 5.86 13.13 42.04
C VAL A 104 6.79 13.88 41.10
N THR A 105 7.56 13.12 40.31
CA THR A 105 8.47 13.70 39.31
C THR A 105 7.72 13.92 37.99
N ILE A 106 7.75 15.13 37.44
CA ILE A 106 7.07 15.48 36.19
C ILE A 106 8.07 16.03 35.18
N GLY A 107 8.05 15.48 33.95
CA GLY A 107 8.80 15.98 32.80
C GLY A 107 8.19 17.23 32.18
N GLU A 108 8.40 17.43 30.87
CA GLU A 108 7.89 18.60 30.13
C GLU A 108 6.76 18.24 29.16
N GLY A 109 5.94 19.23 28.79
CA GLY A 109 4.78 19.04 27.90
C GLY A 109 3.77 18.03 28.44
N VAL A 110 3.65 17.94 29.77
CA VAL A 110 2.74 17.04 30.49
C VAL A 110 1.43 17.77 30.77
N TYR A 111 0.30 17.13 30.44
CA TYR A 111 -1.03 17.66 30.71
C TYR A 111 -1.80 16.74 31.66
N ILE A 112 -2.19 17.25 32.82
CA ILE A 112 -2.98 16.56 33.84
C ILE A 112 -4.31 17.31 34.03
N LEU A 113 -5.38 16.64 33.66
CA LEU A 113 -6.72 17.21 33.54
C LEU A 113 -7.56 17.08 34.81
N PRO A 114 -8.71 17.80 34.90
CA PRO A 114 -9.50 17.90 36.13
C PRO A 114 -9.80 16.57 36.84
N GLY A 115 -9.64 16.57 38.17
CA GLY A 115 -10.00 15.45 39.04
C GLY A 115 -9.11 14.21 38.93
N ALA A 116 -7.98 14.30 38.22
CA ALA A 116 -6.98 13.23 38.26
C ALA A 116 -6.32 13.13 39.64
N MET A 117 -5.91 11.93 40.02
CA MET A 117 -5.22 11.65 41.30
C MET A 117 -3.94 10.88 41.02
N ILE A 118 -2.81 11.45 41.43
CA ILE A 118 -1.49 10.85 41.26
C ILE A 118 -0.88 10.62 42.64
N MET A 119 -0.67 9.36 42.97
CA MET A 119 -0.10 8.96 44.26
C MET A 119 1.42 9.13 44.32
N PRO A 120 2.00 9.13 45.54
CA PRO A 120 3.43 9.37 45.75
C PRO A 120 4.38 8.46 44.96
N HIS A 121 5.61 8.94 44.77
CA HIS A 121 6.69 8.22 44.08
C HIS A 121 6.40 7.86 42.62
N THR A 122 5.41 8.50 42.00
CA THR A 122 5.13 8.33 40.56
C THR A 122 6.12 9.15 39.74
N ILE A 123 6.61 8.58 38.64
CA ILE A 123 7.51 9.26 37.69
C ILE A 123 6.77 9.43 36.38
N ILE A 124 6.50 10.68 36.01
CA ILE A 124 5.86 11.07 34.76
C ILE A 124 6.93 11.68 33.84
N LYS A 125 7.20 11.03 32.71
CA LYS A 125 8.14 11.53 31.69
C LYS A 125 7.47 12.56 30.78
N ASN A 126 8.07 12.86 29.63
CA ASN A 126 7.67 13.99 28.79
C ASN A 126 6.43 13.67 27.95
N TYR A 127 5.70 14.70 27.53
CA TYR A 127 4.63 14.61 26.51
C TYR A 127 3.44 13.73 26.94
N VAL A 128 3.28 13.49 28.24
CA VAL A 128 2.24 12.63 28.80
C VAL A 128 0.93 13.38 28.91
N ILE A 129 -0.19 12.71 28.61
CA ILE A 129 -1.54 13.20 28.95
C ILE A 129 -2.17 12.26 29.97
N ILE A 130 -2.68 12.85 31.05
CA ILE A 130 -3.53 12.18 32.03
C ILE A 130 -4.87 12.90 32.05
N SER A 131 -5.89 12.24 31.49
CA SER A 131 -7.21 12.82 31.31
C SER A 131 -8.03 12.80 32.61
N MET A 132 -9.19 13.44 32.54
CA MET A 132 -10.08 13.71 33.67
C MET A 132 -10.38 12.46 34.50
N GLY A 133 -10.40 12.62 35.83
CA GLY A 133 -10.82 11.57 36.77
C GLY A 133 -9.94 10.30 36.81
N SER A 134 -8.79 10.30 36.14
CA SER A 134 -7.88 9.15 36.11
C SER A 134 -7.07 9.04 37.39
N LYS A 135 -6.78 7.81 37.81
CA LYS A 135 -6.07 7.52 39.05
C LYS A 135 -4.81 6.72 38.76
N VAL A 136 -3.67 7.20 39.23
CA VAL A 136 -2.38 6.53 39.10
C VAL A 136 -1.82 6.25 40.49
N ALA A 137 -1.71 4.97 40.83
CA ALA A 137 -1.17 4.56 42.12
C ALA A 137 0.36 4.69 42.18
N HIS A 138 0.89 4.60 43.40
CA HIS A 138 2.27 4.91 43.74
C HIS A 138 3.30 4.03 43.03
N HIS A 139 4.55 4.50 42.96
CA HIS A 139 5.68 3.78 42.36
C HIS A 139 5.47 3.40 40.88
N THR A 140 4.59 4.13 40.18
CA THR A 140 4.30 3.92 38.75
C THR A 140 5.22 4.80 37.90
N ILE A 141 5.66 4.29 36.76
CA ILE A 141 6.47 5.04 35.78
C ILE A 141 5.66 5.17 34.49
N LEU A 142 5.41 6.41 34.07
CA LEU A 142 4.80 6.76 32.79
C LEU A 142 5.86 7.30 31.86
N GLU A 143 6.23 6.53 30.84
CA GLU A 143 7.24 6.90 29.85
C GLU A 143 6.76 7.97 28.86
N ASP A 144 7.69 8.47 28.03
CA ASP A 144 7.41 9.55 27.09
C ASP A 144 6.19 9.28 26.19
N GLY A 145 5.27 10.24 26.13
CA GLY A 145 4.13 10.20 25.23
C GLY A 145 2.99 9.27 25.63
N VAL A 146 3.02 8.69 26.84
CA VAL A 146 1.88 7.92 27.36
C VAL A 146 0.61 8.77 27.39
N PHE A 147 -0.53 8.15 27.13
CA PHE A 147 -1.83 8.77 27.31
C PHE A 147 -2.76 7.87 28.13
N ILE A 148 -3.07 8.36 29.33
CA ILE A 148 -4.07 7.82 30.24
C ILE A 148 -5.39 8.56 29.97
N SER A 149 -6.37 7.88 29.37
CA SER A 149 -7.67 8.47 29.04
C SER A 149 -8.60 8.55 30.25
N THR A 150 -9.76 9.18 30.07
CA THR A 150 -10.66 9.57 31.15
C THR A 150 -11.07 8.39 32.02
N GLY A 151 -11.00 8.56 33.35
CA GLY A 151 -11.47 7.58 34.33
C GLY A 151 -10.65 6.29 34.42
N VAL A 152 -9.45 6.24 33.84
CA VAL A 152 -8.57 5.07 33.93
C VAL A 152 -8.05 4.88 35.36
N ASN A 153 -7.96 3.63 35.82
CA ASN A 153 -7.38 3.28 37.11
C ASN A 153 -6.11 2.43 36.90
N VAL A 154 -4.95 2.94 37.35
CA VAL A 154 -3.65 2.24 37.26
C VAL A 154 -3.24 1.80 38.66
N GLY A 155 -3.04 0.49 38.85
CA GLY A 155 -2.52 -0.11 40.08
C GLY A 155 -1.09 0.29 40.40
N ALA A 156 -0.58 -0.17 41.53
CA ALA A 156 0.73 0.25 42.05
C ALA A 156 1.91 -0.46 41.34
N GLY A 157 3.03 0.25 41.20
CA GLY A 157 4.30 -0.35 40.77
C GLY A 157 4.37 -0.71 39.28
N ILE A 158 3.63 -0.02 38.41
CA ILE A 158 3.49 -0.39 36.99
C ILE A 158 4.43 0.46 36.13
N HIS A 159 5.15 -0.18 35.20
CA HIS A 159 5.91 0.52 34.18
C HIS A 159 5.10 0.60 32.88
N ILE A 160 4.58 1.79 32.57
CA ILE A 160 3.85 2.06 31.33
C ILE A 160 4.81 2.67 30.32
N GLN A 161 5.11 1.91 29.27
CA GLN A 161 6.17 2.25 28.33
C GLN A 161 5.73 3.25 27.25
N LYS A 162 6.73 3.74 26.49
CA LYS A 162 6.60 4.89 25.58
C LYS A 162 5.39 4.76 24.66
N LYS A 163 4.62 5.86 24.56
CA LYS A 163 3.46 6.01 23.67
C LYS A 163 2.32 5.00 23.89
N ALA A 164 2.29 4.26 25.00
CA ALA A 164 1.14 3.45 25.34
C ALA A 164 -0.13 4.31 25.53
N PHE A 165 -1.27 3.79 25.12
CA PHE A 165 -2.58 4.43 25.24
C PHE A 165 -3.51 3.56 26.10
N LEU A 166 -4.05 4.14 27.17
CA LEU A 166 -5.02 3.49 28.04
C LEU A 166 -6.39 4.12 27.79
N GLY A 167 -7.31 3.35 27.20
CA GLY A 167 -8.64 3.81 26.80
C GLY A 167 -9.56 4.11 27.99
N ILE A 168 -10.63 4.88 27.72
CA ILE A 168 -11.56 5.41 28.71
C ILE A 168 -12.04 4.31 29.66
N SER A 169 -11.99 4.58 30.97
CA SER A 169 -12.44 3.68 32.03
C SER A 169 -11.78 2.29 32.02
N SER A 170 -10.61 2.12 31.39
CA SER A 170 -9.83 0.90 31.53
C SER A 170 -9.15 0.82 32.91
N THR A 171 -8.88 -0.39 33.37
CA THR A 171 -8.23 -0.66 34.67
C THR A 171 -7.02 -1.55 34.46
N VAL A 172 -5.88 -1.16 35.00
CA VAL A 172 -4.68 -2.00 35.09
C VAL A 172 -4.52 -2.45 36.55
N MET A 173 -4.68 -3.74 36.81
CA MET A 173 -4.67 -4.28 38.16
C MET A 173 -3.28 -4.22 38.79
N THR A 174 -3.23 -3.99 40.11
CA THR A 174 -2.03 -4.22 40.91
C THR A 174 -1.54 -5.66 40.73
N GLY A 175 -0.23 -5.83 40.53
CA GLY A 175 0.39 -7.11 40.18
C GLY A 175 0.77 -7.23 38.70
N VAL A 176 0.20 -6.39 37.84
CA VAL A 176 0.77 -6.13 36.50
C VAL A 176 2.02 -5.28 36.67
N THR A 177 3.13 -5.67 36.05
CA THR A 177 4.41 -4.96 36.18
C THR A 177 4.69 -4.07 34.97
N SER A 178 4.14 -4.39 33.79
CA SER A 178 4.46 -3.65 32.56
C SER A 178 3.33 -3.57 31.54
N ILE A 179 3.20 -2.40 30.92
CA ILE A 179 2.43 -2.15 29.69
C ILE A 179 3.40 -1.71 28.60
N GLY A 180 3.48 -2.47 27.51
CA GLY A 180 4.48 -2.31 26.44
C GLY A 180 4.33 -1.03 25.61
N ARG A 181 5.39 -0.71 24.85
CA ARG A 181 5.49 0.44 23.94
C ARG A 181 4.40 0.38 22.89
N ASN A 182 3.77 1.52 22.59
CA ASN A 182 2.64 1.64 21.66
C ASN A 182 1.47 0.67 21.95
N ALA A 183 1.39 0.07 23.14
CA ALA A 183 0.25 -0.77 23.48
C ALA A 183 -1.03 0.08 23.53
N LEU A 184 -2.15 -0.51 23.09
CA LEU A 184 -3.47 0.12 23.13
C LEU A 184 -4.39 -0.72 23.99
N ILE A 185 -4.73 -0.20 25.16
CA ILE A 185 -5.74 -0.78 26.05
C ILE A 185 -7.09 -0.21 25.65
N GLY A 186 -8.01 -1.07 25.23
CA GLY A 186 -9.36 -0.68 24.84
C GLY A 186 -10.15 -0.10 26.02
N SER A 187 -11.12 0.75 25.71
CA SER A 187 -12.00 1.34 26.72
C SER A 187 -12.72 0.25 27.54
N GLY A 188 -12.84 0.47 28.85
CA GLY A 188 -13.47 -0.46 29.78
C GLY A 188 -12.72 -1.79 30.01
N ALA A 189 -11.53 -1.98 29.42
CA ALA A 189 -10.78 -3.23 29.58
C ALA A 189 -10.17 -3.37 30.98
N VAL A 190 -10.07 -4.60 31.48
CA VAL A 190 -9.42 -4.92 32.77
C VAL A 190 -8.17 -5.75 32.51
N VAL A 191 -7.01 -5.10 32.62
CA VAL A 191 -5.70 -5.71 32.38
C VAL A 191 -5.22 -6.39 33.67
N ILE A 192 -5.10 -7.71 33.61
CA ILE A 192 -4.70 -8.57 34.73
C ILE A 192 -3.35 -9.27 34.52
N ARG A 193 -2.68 -8.99 33.40
CA ARG A 193 -1.37 -9.55 33.01
C ARG A 193 -0.56 -8.48 32.29
N ASN A 194 0.76 -8.66 32.24
CA ASN A 194 1.65 -7.81 31.46
C ASN A 194 1.22 -7.76 29.99
N ILE A 195 1.30 -6.57 29.41
CA ILE A 195 1.01 -6.35 28.00
C ILE A 195 2.32 -6.12 27.28
N GLU A 196 2.57 -6.92 26.25
CA GLU A 196 3.74 -6.80 25.39
C GLU A 196 3.64 -5.58 24.47
N ASP A 197 4.77 -5.18 23.88
CA ASP A 197 4.84 -4.06 22.94
C ASP A 197 3.86 -4.24 21.78
N ASN A 198 3.31 -3.11 21.35
CA ASN A 198 2.47 -2.97 20.18
C ASN A 198 1.14 -3.75 20.26
N HIS A 199 0.81 -4.37 21.39
CA HIS A 199 -0.43 -5.13 21.54
C HIS A 199 -1.64 -4.21 21.66
N VAL A 200 -2.73 -4.59 20.97
CA VAL A 200 -4.06 -4.02 21.16
C VAL A 200 -4.89 -5.02 21.95
N VAL A 201 -5.31 -4.64 23.15
CA VAL A 201 -6.07 -5.51 24.05
C VAL A 201 -7.43 -4.91 24.40
N ALA A 202 -8.44 -5.73 24.62
CA ALA A 202 -9.74 -5.28 25.12
C ALA A 202 -10.46 -6.39 25.90
N GLY A 203 -11.51 -6.02 26.64
CA GLY A 203 -12.36 -6.95 27.38
C GLY A 203 -12.04 -7.07 28.86
N VAL A 204 -12.83 -7.91 29.55
CA VAL A 204 -12.73 -8.20 30.98
C VAL A 204 -12.73 -9.72 31.16
N PRO A 205 -11.56 -10.37 31.39
CA PRO A 205 -10.23 -9.76 31.38
C PRO A 205 -9.77 -9.36 29.97
N ALA A 206 -8.83 -8.42 29.91
CA ALA A 206 -8.28 -7.91 28.66
C ALA A 206 -7.54 -9.03 27.90
N LYS A 207 -7.86 -9.20 26.61
CA LYS A 207 -7.22 -10.16 25.71
C LYS A 207 -6.70 -9.45 24.47
N THR A 208 -5.62 -9.96 23.91
CA THR A 208 -5.06 -9.49 22.63
C THR A 208 -6.07 -9.65 21.51
N LEU A 209 -6.46 -8.53 20.91
CA LEU A 209 -7.28 -8.48 19.70
C LEU A 209 -6.39 -8.57 18.45
N ARG A 210 -5.27 -7.83 18.47
CA ARG A 210 -4.28 -7.78 17.39
C ARG A 210 -2.97 -7.21 17.92
N ILE A 211 -1.90 -7.40 17.15
CA ILE A 211 -0.59 -6.79 17.40
C ILE A 211 -0.36 -5.74 16.31
N LEU A 212 -0.09 -4.50 16.69
CA LEU A 212 0.35 -3.45 15.77
C LEU A 212 1.72 -3.89 15.24
N LYS A 213 1.87 -3.94 13.91
CA LYS A 213 3.19 -4.22 13.33
C LYS A 213 4.09 -3.03 13.63
N GLU A 214 5.29 -3.28 14.18
CA GLU A 214 6.31 -2.24 14.28
C GLU A 214 6.53 -1.66 12.88
N LYS A 215 6.33 -0.34 12.74
CA LYS A 215 6.98 0.38 11.66
C LYS A 215 8.46 0.22 11.93
N LYS A 216 9.16 -0.68 11.23
CA LYS A 216 10.62 -0.61 11.14
C LYS A 216 10.94 0.86 10.86
N GLU A 217 11.82 1.47 11.64
CA GLU A 217 12.41 2.74 11.25
C GLU A 217 12.91 2.55 9.83
N ASN A 218 12.18 3.14 8.89
CA ASN A 218 12.45 2.95 7.50
C ASN A 218 13.80 3.61 7.25
N LEU A 219 14.78 2.82 6.77
CA LEU A 219 15.75 3.33 5.81
C LEU A 219 14.99 4.25 4.85
N PRO A 220 15.54 5.42 4.50
CA PRO A 220 14.80 6.52 3.90
C PRO A 220 13.88 5.99 2.81
N ILE A 221 12.58 5.89 3.14
CA ILE A 221 11.54 5.91 2.14
C ILE A 221 11.81 7.23 1.44
N ALA A 222 12.14 7.18 0.16
CA ALA A 222 11.97 8.33 -0.69
C ALA A 222 10.51 8.75 -0.51
N ILE A 223 10.29 9.75 0.33
CA ILE A 223 9.06 10.53 0.33
C ILE A 223 9.14 11.26 -1.00
N ALA A 224 8.66 10.58 -2.05
CA ALA A 224 8.34 11.23 -3.29
C ALA A 224 7.15 12.14 -2.98
N ASN A 225 7.51 13.40 -2.78
CA ASN A 225 6.72 14.62 -2.83
C ASN A 225 5.62 14.78 -1.77
N GLU A 226 5.83 15.83 -0.97
CA GLU A 226 4.75 16.62 -0.37
C GLU A 226 3.65 16.82 -1.40
N HIS A 227 2.44 16.36 -1.08
CA HIS A 227 1.24 16.69 -1.82
C HIS A 227 0.98 18.20 -1.68
N GLN A 228 1.60 19.00 -2.54
CA GLN A 228 0.97 20.25 -2.96
C GLN A 228 -0.33 19.87 -3.67
N LYS A 229 -1.46 19.99 -2.96
CA LYS A 229 -2.77 20.15 -3.60
C LYS A 229 -2.75 21.50 -4.32
N LEU A 230 -2.10 21.56 -5.48
CA LEU A 230 -2.32 22.61 -6.45
C LEU A 230 -3.80 22.55 -6.82
N LYS A 231 -4.52 23.65 -6.56
CA LYS A 231 -5.86 23.86 -7.12
C LYS A 231 -5.79 23.59 -8.62
N VAL A 232 -6.56 22.59 -9.05
CA VAL A 232 -6.63 22.13 -10.43
C VAL A 232 -7.27 23.24 -11.28
N ASN A 233 -6.43 24.11 -11.82
CA ASN A 233 -6.69 24.77 -13.08
C ASN A 233 -5.75 24.11 -14.08
N ALA A 234 -6.30 23.61 -15.19
CA ALA A 234 -5.52 23.12 -16.32
C ALA A 234 -4.71 24.28 -16.91
N MET A 235 -3.57 24.61 -16.30
CA MET A 235 -2.54 25.38 -16.97
C MET A 235 -1.83 24.40 -17.89
N GLU A 236 -1.86 24.69 -19.19
CA GLU A 236 -1.02 24.05 -20.20
C GLU A 236 0.42 24.06 -19.68
N ILE A 237 0.97 22.87 -19.38
CA ILE A 237 2.38 22.75 -19.05
C ILE A 237 3.13 23.00 -20.35
N VAL A 238 3.74 24.17 -20.48
CA VAL A 238 4.41 24.60 -21.72
C VAL A 238 5.33 23.50 -22.23
N GLY A 239 5.08 23.05 -23.46
CA GLY A 239 5.87 22.02 -24.14
C GLY A 239 5.38 20.58 -23.94
N PHE A 240 4.35 20.32 -23.14
CA PHE A 240 3.73 19.00 -22.98
C PHE A 240 2.28 18.97 -23.47
N ASP A 241 1.92 17.88 -24.13
CA ASP A 241 0.55 17.58 -24.54
C ASP A 241 0.17 16.16 -24.11
N LEU A 242 -0.98 16.01 -23.44
CA LEU A 242 -1.53 14.71 -23.04
C LEU A 242 -2.81 14.44 -23.83
N ALA A 243 -2.72 13.48 -24.74
CA ALA A 243 -3.86 12.97 -25.48
C ALA A 243 -4.38 11.67 -24.85
N CYS A 244 -5.70 11.51 -24.78
CA CYS A 244 -6.35 10.25 -24.43
C CYS A 244 -7.10 9.73 -25.64
N HIS A 245 -6.78 8.50 -26.06
CA HIS A 245 -7.36 7.86 -27.23
C HIS A 245 -8.21 6.67 -26.84
N ASP A 246 -9.23 6.40 -27.64
CA ASP A 246 -9.97 5.15 -27.60
C ASP A 246 -9.14 4.02 -28.23
N LEU A 247 -9.43 2.79 -27.80
CA LEU A 247 -8.83 1.58 -28.34
C LEU A 247 -9.96 0.61 -28.70
N LYS A 248 -10.76 1.00 -29.70
CA LYS A 248 -12.01 0.32 -30.05
C LYS A 248 -12.09 -0.11 -31.51
N THR A 249 -11.77 0.77 -32.45
CA THR A 249 -11.87 0.44 -33.87
C THR A 249 -10.57 -0.16 -34.39
N ALA A 250 -10.58 -0.70 -35.61
CA ALA A 250 -9.36 -1.22 -36.24
C ALA A 250 -8.31 -0.10 -36.41
N GLU A 251 -8.75 1.12 -36.73
CA GLU A 251 -7.91 2.30 -36.87
C GLU A 251 -7.26 2.70 -35.54
N ASP A 252 -8.02 2.66 -34.44
CA ASP A 252 -7.48 2.92 -33.10
C ASP A 252 -6.37 1.93 -32.74
N ILE A 253 -6.58 0.64 -33.06
CA ILE A 253 -5.66 -0.44 -32.76
C ILE A 253 -4.37 -0.30 -33.58
N GLU A 254 -4.49 0.02 -34.86
CA GLU A 254 -3.33 0.27 -35.72
C GLU A 254 -2.54 1.49 -35.26
N LEU A 255 -3.23 2.56 -34.84
CA LEU A 255 -2.58 3.74 -34.27
C LEU A 255 -1.88 3.42 -32.94
N TYR A 256 -2.52 2.67 -32.05
CA TYR A 256 -1.91 2.19 -30.82
C TYR A 256 -0.66 1.36 -31.08
N LYS A 257 -0.73 0.38 -32.00
CA LYS A 257 0.41 -0.46 -32.41
C LYS A 257 1.53 0.38 -33.02
N LYS A 258 1.20 1.45 -33.74
CA LYS A 258 2.18 2.42 -34.28
C LYS A 258 2.86 3.22 -33.16
N TYR A 259 2.13 3.71 -32.16
CA TYR A 259 2.75 4.43 -31.04
C TYR A 259 3.59 3.52 -30.18
N LEU A 260 3.08 2.31 -29.90
CA LEU A 260 3.81 1.31 -29.17
C LEU A 260 5.19 1.19 -29.81
N LYS A 261 5.29 1.11 -31.16
CA LYS A 261 6.54 0.95 -31.97
C LYS A 261 7.66 1.96 -31.68
N ASN A 262 7.40 3.00 -30.88
CA ASN A 262 8.40 3.98 -30.45
C ASN A 262 9.11 3.64 -29.12
N PHE A 263 8.68 2.60 -28.39
CA PHE A 263 9.21 2.27 -27.06
C PHE A 263 10.12 1.04 -27.11
N LYS A 264 11.38 1.21 -26.69
CA LYS A 264 12.41 0.15 -26.76
C LYS A 264 11.95 -1.11 -26.01
N GLY A 265 12.12 -2.27 -26.64
CA GLY A 265 11.92 -3.57 -25.97
C GLY A 265 10.47 -3.96 -25.71
N PHE A 266 9.50 -3.47 -26.50
CA PHE A 266 8.13 -3.99 -26.70
C PHE A 266 7.62 -5.06 -25.75
N ASP A 267 7.15 -4.59 -24.59
CA ASP A 267 6.66 -5.47 -23.56
C ASP A 267 5.40 -6.25 -24.00
N ALA A 268 5.47 -7.58 -23.88
CA ALA A 268 4.36 -8.48 -24.12
C ALA A 268 3.11 -8.08 -23.33
N PHE A 269 3.29 -7.43 -22.17
CA PHE A 269 2.22 -6.95 -21.32
C PHE A 269 1.42 -5.75 -21.87
N TYR A 270 1.92 -5.07 -22.90
CA TYR A 270 1.28 -3.90 -23.52
C TYR A 270 0.60 -4.24 -24.85
N LYS A 271 0.51 -5.52 -25.19
CA LYS A 271 -0.17 -5.98 -26.39
C LYS A 271 -1.66 -6.05 -26.11
N ILE A 272 -2.47 -5.45 -26.98
CA ILE A 272 -3.93 -5.38 -26.83
C ILE A 272 -4.54 -6.77 -26.62
N GLU A 273 -4.01 -7.79 -27.31
CA GLU A 273 -4.53 -9.16 -27.24
C GLU A 273 -4.37 -9.77 -25.83
N LEU A 274 -3.52 -9.20 -24.96
CA LEU A 274 -3.36 -9.63 -23.58
C LEU A 274 -4.43 -9.03 -22.65
N PHE A 275 -4.94 -7.83 -22.92
CA PHE A 275 -5.77 -7.06 -21.97
C PHE A 275 -7.05 -7.79 -21.55
N ASN A 276 -7.57 -8.67 -22.40
CA ASN A 276 -8.77 -9.48 -22.14
C ASN A 276 -10.00 -8.64 -21.71
N VAL A 277 -10.16 -7.46 -22.28
CA VAL A 277 -11.27 -6.55 -21.99
C VAL A 277 -12.29 -6.62 -23.13
N LYS A 278 -13.58 -6.74 -22.78
CA LYS A 278 -14.67 -6.87 -23.77
C LYS A 278 -14.97 -5.58 -24.53
N ASN A 279 -14.46 -4.44 -24.06
CA ASN A 279 -14.66 -3.11 -24.63
C ASN A 279 -16.16 -2.79 -24.84
N SER A 280 -16.89 -2.76 -23.72
CA SER A 280 -18.35 -2.62 -23.66
C SER A 280 -18.77 -1.18 -23.27
N GLU A 281 -20.07 -0.96 -23.12
CA GLU A 281 -20.60 0.31 -22.59
C GLU A 281 -20.18 0.59 -21.13
N THR A 282 -19.83 -0.44 -20.37
CA THR A 282 -19.47 -0.34 -18.95
C THR A 282 -17.97 -0.42 -18.69
N GLU A 283 -17.18 -0.80 -19.69
CA GLU A 283 -15.73 -0.94 -19.61
C GLU A 283 -15.09 -0.67 -20.97
N GLN A 284 -14.38 0.45 -21.09
CA GLN A 284 -13.77 0.92 -22.32
C GLN A 284 -12.24 0.82 -22.25
N LEU A 285 -11.62 0.36 -23.34
CA LEU A 285 -10.17 0.42 -23.49
C LEU A 285 -9.73 1.78 -24.01
N LYS A 286 -8.78 2.40 -23.30
CA LYS A 286 -8.20 3.69 -23.65
C LYS A 286 -6.69 3.68 -23.42
N TYR A 287 -6.00 4.67 -23.96
CA TYR A 287 -4.60 4.90 -23.65
C TYR A 287 -4.25 6.38 -23.67
N PHE A 288 -3.31 6.75 -22.81
CA PHE A 288 -2.69 8.07 -22.84
C PHE A 288 -1.45 8.07 -23.73
N ILE A 289 -1.24 9.20 -24.41
CA ILE A 289 0.00 9.57 -25.09
C ILE A 289 0.45 10.91 -24.53
N LEU A 290 1.68 10.94 -24.00
CA LEU A 290 2.35 12.18 -23.67
C LEU A 290 3.31 12.55 -24.79
N SER A 291 3.16 13.76 -25.31
CA SER A 291 4.10 14.36 -26.25
C SER A 291 4.85 15.51 -25.59
N LYS A 292 6.15 15.62 -25.85
CA LYS A 292 6.99 16.76 -25.47
C LYS A 292 7.56 17.38 -26.73
N ASN A 293 7.27 18.65 -27.00
CA ASN A 293 7.65 19.34 -28.23
C ASN A 293 7.27 18.55 -29.51
N ASN A 294 6.03 18.06 -29.57
CA ASN A 294 5.46 17.21 -30.64
C ASN A 294 6.10 15.82 -30.82
N GLU A 295 6.93 15.37 -29.87
CA GLU A 295 7.45 14.02 -29.88
C GLU A 295 6.81 13.16 -28.79
N VAL A 296 6.33 11.97 -29.14
CA VAL A 296 5.75 11.00 -28.19
C VAL A 296 6.85 10.43 -27.30
N ILE A 297 6.71 10.63 -25.99
CA ILE A 297 7.68 10.20 -24.98
C ILE A 297 7.11 9.22 -23.95
N CYS A 298 5.78 9.13 -23.80
CA CYS A 298 5.14 8.18 -22.90
C CYS A 298 3.81 7.64 -23.46
N LEU A 299 3.53 6.36 -23.19
CA LEU A 299 2.28 5.66 -23.51
C LEU A 299 1.79 4.91 -22.27
N MET A 300 0.49 5.00 -21.95
CA MET A 300 -0.09 4.24 -20.84
C MET A 300 -1.50 3.75 -21.18
N PRO A 301 -1.71 2.45 -21.41
CA PRO A 301 -3.03 1.89 -21.66
C PRO A 301 -3.76 1.62 -20.34
N PHE A 302 -5.09 1.74 -20.34
CA PHE A 302 -5.93 1.51 -19.17
C PHE A 302 -7.37 1.15 -19.55
N ALA A 303 -8.09 0.52 -18.62
CA ALA A 303 -9.54 0.34 -18.70
C ALA A 303 -10.25 1.47 -17.95
N LEU A 304 -11.16 2.17 -18.62
CA LEU A 304 -12.10 3.11 -18.01
C LEU A 304 -13.43 2.38 -17.76
N ARG A 305 -13.84 2.28 -16.50
CA ARG A 305 -14.99 1.47 -16.10
C ARG A 305 -16.05 2.31 -15.41
N LYS A 306 -17.30 2.18 -15.85
CA LYS A 306 -18.43 2.77 -15.13
C LYS A 306 -18.57 2.16 -13.74
N ILE A 307 -18.83 2.99 -12.74
CA ILE A 307 -19.12 2.54 -11.38
C ILE A 307 -20.62 2.30 -11.26
N ILE A 308 -21.00 1.02 -11.16
CA ILE A 308 -22.38 0.57 -10.99
C ILE A 308 -22.49 -0.06 -9.60
N ILE A 309 -23.38 0.47 -8.76
CA ILE A 309 -23.65 -0.05 -7.40
C ILE A 309 -25.13 -0.41 -7.31
N ASP A 310 -25.43 -1.64 -6.88
CA ASP A 310 -26.79 -2.17 -6.77
C ASP A 310 -27.65 -1.88 -8.02
N HIS A 311 -27.09 -2.18 -9.19
CA HIS A 311 -27.69 -1.99 -10.53
C HIS A 311 -27.95 -0.54 -10.97
N LYS A 312 -27.44 0.45 -10.25
CA LYS A 312 -27.56 1.88 -10.60
C LYS A 312 -26.25 2.42 -11.13
N ASP A 313 -26.29 3.07 -12.30
CA ASP A 313 -25.17 3.84 -12.84
C ASP A 313 -24.97 5.09 -11.97
N THR A 314 -23.77 5.24 -11.41
CA THR A 314 -23.43 6.38 -10.54
C THR A 314 -22.95 7.59 -11.32
N THR A 315 -22.87 7.51 -12.66
CA THR A 315 -22.27 8.51 -13.57
C THR A 315 -20.77 8.73 -13.42
N TYR A 316 -20.16 8.08 -12.43
CA TYR A 316 -18.73 8.12 -12.15
C TYR A 316 -18.02 6.92 -12.77
N ASN A 317 -16.73 7.11 -13.02
CA ASN A 317 -15.86 6.07 -13.55
C ASN A 317 -14.73 5.76 -12.58
N ASP A 318 -14.14 4.58 -12.73
CA ASP A 318 -12.82 4.28 -12.21
C ASP A 318 -11.90 3.79 -13.31
N VAL A 319 -10.59 3.88 -13.04
CA VAL A 319 -9.55 3.41 -13.94
C VAL A 319 -8.87 2.18 -13.35
N SER A 320 -8.61 1.19 -14.18
CA SER A 320 -7.81 0.03 -13.79
C SER A 320 -6.85 -0.39 -14.89
N SER A 321 -5.67 -0.80 -14.49
CA SER A 321 -4.79 -1.65 -15.31
C SER A 321 -5.40 -3.04 -15.54
N PHE A 322 -4.86 -3.73 -16.55
CA PHE A 322 -5.26 -5.07 -16.96
C PHE A 322 -4.63 -6.16 -16.09
N TYR A 323 -4.99 -7.42 -16.38
CA TYR A 323 -4.28 -8.55 -15.81
C TYR A 323 -2.85 -8.61 -16.35
N GLY A 324 -1.86 -8.78 -15.46
CA GLY A 324 -0.44 -8.66 -15.80
C GLY A 324 0.16 -7.32 -15.36
N TYR A 325 1.28 -6.95 -15.99
CA TYR A 325 1.97 -5.68 -15.76
C TYR A 325 1.44 -4.57 -16.69
N SER A 326 1.55 -3.32 -16.25
CA SER A 326 1.06 -2.13 -16.93
C SER A 326 1.77 -0.88 -16.37
N GLY A 327 1.16 0.30 -16.48
CA GLY A 327 1.74 1.60 -16.12
C GLY A 327 2.33 2.34 -17.33
N PRO A 328 3.02 3.46 -17.14
CA PRO A 328 3.62 4.21 -18.23
C PRO A 328 4.78 3.44 -18.86
N LEU A 329 4.79 3.33 -20.19
CA LEU A 329 5.98 3.05 -20.99
C LEU A 329 6.56 4.36 -21.46
N TYR A 330 7.87 4.51 -21.33
CA TYR A 330 8.57 5.71 -21.75
C TYR A 330 9.82 5.36 -22.55
N ASN A 331 10.17 6.23 -23.49
CA ASN A 331 11.36 6.05 -24.31
C ASN A 331 12.58 6.73 -23.66
N GLU A 332 13.77 6.54 -24.24
CA GLU A 332 15.04 7.04 -23.70
C GLU A 332 15.11 8.58 -23.61
N LYS A 333 14.17 9.30 -24.24
CA LYS A 333 14.12 10.77 -24.23
C LYS A 333 13.37 11.33 -23.02
N LEU A 334 12.59 10.50 -22.32
CA LEU A 334 11.85 10.92 -21.15
C LEU A 334 12.81 11.11 -19.96
N LYS A 335 12.74 12.27 -19.30
CA LYS A 335 13.47 12.53 -18.04
C LYS A 335 12.58 12.25 -16.84
N ASN A 336 13.15 11.91 -15.69
CA ASN A 336 12.39 11.66 -14.46
C ASN A 336 11.43 12.81 -14.07
N GLU A 337 11.83 14.07 -14.31
CA GLU A 337 10.98 15.25 -14.08
C GLU A 337 9.72 15.26 -14.98
N ASP A 338 9.81 14.69 -16.18
CA ASP A 338 8.70 14.61 -17.13
C ASP A 338 7.60 13.65 -16.63
N LEU A 339 7.94 12.65 -15.80
CA LEU A 339 6.94 11.76 -15.18
C LEU A 339 6.04 12.50 -14.20
N ILE A 340 6.56 13.51 -13.50
CA ILE A 340 5.74 14.34 -12.58
C ILE A 340 4.68 15.09 -13.39
N ASN A 341 5.09 15.68 -14.53
CA ASN A 341 4.18 16.37 -15.44
C ASN A 341 3.17 15.40 -16.07
N PHE A 342 3.60 14.21 -16.47
CA PHE A 342 2.70 13.16 -16.96
C PHE A 342 1.58 12.87 -15.98
N TRP A 343 1.92 12.56 -14.73
CA TRP A 343 0.94 12.22 -13.71
C TRP A 343 0.05 13.40 -13.34
N HIS A 344 0.58 14.62 -13.33
CA HIS A 344 -0.22 15.84 -13.14
C HIS A 344 -1.29 15.99 -14.23
N LEU A 345 -0.91 15.84 -15.50
CA LEU A 345 -1.84 15.94 -16.63
C LEU A 345 -2.88 14.80 -16.61
N VAL A 346 -2.47 13.58 -16.23
CA VAL A 346 -3.37 12.44 -16.07
C VAL A 346 -4.40 12.70 -14.96
N ASP A 347 -3.98 13.24 -13.81
CA ASP A 347 -4.88 13.56 -12.69
C ASP A 347 -5.84 14.71 -13.03
N ALA A 348 -5.40 15.68 -13.83
CA ALA A 348 -6.27 16.72 -14.39
C ALA A 348 -7.32 16.12 -15.34
N TRP A 349 -6.91 15.19 -16.22
CA TRP A 349 -7.82 14.46 -17.10
C TRP A 349 -8.85 13.66 -16.29
N TYR A 350 -8.42 12.92 -15.25
CA TYR A 350 -9.31 12.17 -14.35
C TYR A 350 -10.36 13.06 -13.68
N ASN A 351 -9.95 14.25 -13.22
CA ASN A 351 -10.88 15.20 -12.62
C ASN A 351 -11.97 15.67 -13.59
N LYS A 352 -11.60 15.95 -14.85
CA LYS A 352 -12.51 16.39 -15.92
C LYS A 352 -13.47 15.29 -16.39
N HIS A 353 -13.09 14.02 -16.27
CA HIS A 353 -13.84 12.87 -16.80
C HIS A 353 -14.54 12.04 -15.72
N ASN A 354 -14.85 12.65 -14.56
CA ASN A 354 -15.57 12.01 -13.46
C ASN A 354 -14.93 10.70 -12.98
N VAL A 355 -13.60 10.58 -13.04
CA VAL A 355 -12.89 9.43 -12.49
C VAL A 355 -12.76 9.61 -10.98
N VAL A 356 -13.07 8.57 -10.22
CA VAL A 356 -13.03 8.58 -8.74
C VAL A 356 -11.75 7.94 -8.23
N THR A 357 -11.33 6.82 -8.82
CA THR A 357 -10.11 6.12 -8.43
C THR A 357 -9.35 5.54 -9.61
N GLU A 358 -8.06 5.28 -9.39
CA GLU A 358 -7.21 4.50 -10.29
C GLU A 358 -6.52 3.35 -9.53
N PHE A 359 -6.55 2.15 -10.11
CA PHE A 359 -5.77 0.99 -9.66
C PHE A 359 -4.78 0.53 -10.76
N MET A 360 -3.49 0.60 -10.48
CA MET A 360 -2.43 0.28 -11.45
C MET A 360 -1.58 -0.91 -10.99
N ARG A 361 -1.23 -1.82 -11.89
CA ARG A 361 -0.23 -2.88 -11.69
C ARG A 361 1.01 -2.47 -12.47
N PHE A 362 2.08 -2.11 -11.78
CA PHE A 362 3.30 -1.65 -12.43
C PHE A 362 4.15 -2.83 -12.90
N ASN A 363 5.02 -2.58 -13.87
CA ASN A 363 6.00 -3.56 -14.32
C ASN A 363 7.12 -3.73 -13.28
N LEU A 364 7.99 -4.71 -13.53
CA LEU A 364 9.10 -5.05 -12.64
C LEU A 364 10.35 -4.21 -12.89
N ASP A 365 10.30 -3.26 -13.82
CA ASP A 365 11.42 -2.43 -14.24
C ASP A 365 11.32 -0.99 -13.70
N GLY A 366 10.47 -0.79 -12.69
CA GLY A 366 10.45 0.46 -11.93
C GLY A 366 9.53 1.55 -12.49
N ASN A 367 8.63 1.25 -13.42
CA ASN A 367 7.73 2.27 -14.00
C ASN A 367 6.65 2.82 -13.04
N HIS A 368 6.74 2.48 -11.75
CA HIS A 368 5.94 3.04 -10.66
C HIS A 368 6.54 4.34 -10.09
N GLN A 369 7.77 4.69 -10.47
CA GLN A 369 8.44 5.89 -9.98
C GLN A 369 7.65 7.16 -10.34
N ASN A 370 7.64 8.13 -9.43
CA ASN A 370 6.91 9.40 -9.54
C ASN A 370 5.38 9.26 -9.70
N TYR A 371 4.81 8.08 -9.45
CA TYR A 371 3.37 7.91 -9.40
C TYR A 371 2.71 8.89 -8.42
N SER A 372 1.68 9.62 -8.87
CA SER A 372 1.02 10.64 -8.04
C SER A 372 0.04 10.09 -7.01
N GLY A 373 -0.18 8.77 -6.97
CA GLY A 373 -0.98 8.11 -5.94
C GLY A 373 -0.12 7.34 -4.92
N ILE A 374 -0.77 6.44 -4.17
CA ILE A 374 -0.09 5.60 -3.19
C ILE A 374 0.49 4.37 -3.89
N ILE A 375 1.80 4.17 -3.75
CA ILE A 375 2.49 2.95 -4.15
C ILE A 375 2.46 1.92 -3.02
N ALA A 376 2.13 0.68 -3.36
CA ALA A 376 2.21 -0.44 -2.44
C ALA A 376 3.04 -1.58 -3.00
N ALA A 377 3.98 -2.06 -2.17
CA ALA A 377 4.72 -3.29 -2.40
C ALA A 377 3.79 -4.49 -2.17
N THR A 378 3.33 -5.09 -3.27
CA THR A 378 2.24 -6.08 -3.24
C THR A 378 2.75 -7.49 -3.08
N LEU A 379 3.71 -7.91 -3.92
CA LEU A 379 4.29 -9.26 -3.87
C LEU A 379 5.78 -9.25 -4.24
N ASN A 380 6.56 -10.13 -3.62
CA ASN A 380 7.89 -10.45 -4.08
C ASN A 380 7.79 -11.49 -5.20
N ASN A 381 8.39 -11.16 -6.35
CA ASN A 381 8.48 -12.05 -7.49
C ASN A 381 9.89 -12.63 -7.59
N VAL A 382 9.96 -13.93 -7.84
CA VAL A 382 11.23 -14.60 -8.07
C VAL A 382 11.70 -14.28 -9.49
N LYS A 383 12.77 -13.50 -9.62
CA LYS A 383 13.48 -13.21 -10.88
C LYS A 383 14.82 -13.94 -10.86
N GLY A 384 14.91 -15.00 -11.63
CA GLY A 384 16.13 -15.78 -11.77
C GLY A 384 17.02 -15.24 -12.88
N VAL A 385 18.33 -15.20 -12.63
CA VAL A 385 19.34 -14.98 -13.68
C VAL A 385 19.66 -16.35 -14.31
N ILE A 386 19.65 -16.41 -15.63
CA ILE A 386 20.05 -17.58 -16.41
C ILE A 386 21.59 -17.53 -16.54
N ILE A 387 22.25 -18.59 -16.09
CA ILE A 387 23.72 -18.67 -16.02
C ILE A 387 24.27 -19.38 -17.28
N ASP A 388 25.29 -18.77 -17.88
CA ASP A 388 25.91 -19.28 -19.11
C ASP A 388 26.67 -20.60 -18.92
N ASN A 389 27.17 -20.89 -17.73
CA ASN A 389 27.77 -22.19 -17.42
C ASN A 389 26.71 -23.18 -16.91
N ASP A 390 26.56 -24.33 -17.58
CA ASP A 390 25.55 -25.35 -17.25
C ASP A 390 25.78 -26.00 -15.88
N GLU A 391 27.03 -26.27 -15.52
CA GLU A 391 27.38 -26.86 -14.22
C GLU A 391 27.08 -25.88 -13.08
N GLU A 392 27.42 -24.61 -13.26
CA GLU A 392 27.11 -23.54 -12.31
C GLU A 392 25.60 -23.35 -12.17
N GLN A 393 24.86 -23.27 -13.28
CA GLN A 393 23.40 -23.21 -13.28
C GLN A 393 22.80 -24.40 -12.52
N TRP A 394 23.29 -25.61 -12.77
CA TRP A 394 22.82 -26.82 -12.12
C TRP A 394 23.11 -26.83 -10.61
N ASN A 395 24.30 -26.38 -10.21
CA ASN A 395 24.71 -26.28 -8.82
C ASN A 395 24.00 -25.15 -8.06
N SER A 396 23.49 -24.14 -8.77
CA SER A 396 22.73 -23.02 -8.19
C SER A 396 21.36 -23.44 -7.62
N PHE A 397 20.74 -24.49 -8.18
CA PHE A 397 19.46 -25.01 -7.69
C PHE A 397 19.60 -25.58 -6.26
N VAL A 398 18.50 -25.64 -5.51
CA VAL A 398 18.53 -26.41 -4.24
C VAL A 398 18.58 -27.92 -4.52
N PRO A 399 19.13 -28.76 -3.61
CA PRO A 399 19.21 -30.21 -3.82
C PRO A 399 17.86 -30.88 -4.15
N LYS A 400 16.78 -30.39 -3.54
CA LYS A 400 15.42 -30.90 -3.79
C LYS A 400 15.00 -30.76 -5.27
N VAL A 401 15.27 -29.61 -5.90
CA VAL A 401 14.93 -29.33 -7.30
C VAL A 401 15.70 -30.28 -8.23
N ARG A 402 17.02 -30.45 -8.01
CA ARG A 402 17.83 -31.40 -8.77
C ARG A 402 17.34 -32.84 -8.63
N ASN A 403 16.98 -33.26 -7.42
CA ASN A 403 16.47 -34.61 -7.17
C ASN A 403 15.11 -34.85 -7.83
N ASN A 404 14.22 -33.85 -7.77
CA ASN A 404 12.93 -33.90 -8.47
C ASN A 404 13.09 -33.98 -10.00
N TYR A 405 14.03 -33.21 -10.56
CA TYR A 405 14.35 -33.28 -11.99
C TYR A 405 14.86 -34.66 -12.40
N ARG A 406 15.81 -35.24 -11.65
CA ARG A 406 16.33 -36.59 -11.92
C ARG A 406 15.23 -37.64 -11.81
N LYS A 407 14.32 -37.50 -10.84
CA LYS A 407 13.16 -38.37 -10.69
C LYS A 407 12.26 -38.28 -11.93
N ALA A 408 11.91 -37.08 -12.36
CA ALA A 408 11.09 -36.85 -13.55
C ALA A 408 11.74 -37.47 -14.81
N SER A 409 13.02 -37.17 -15.05
CA SER A 409 13.78 -37.71 -16.17
C SER A 409 13.88 -39.24 -16.12
N GLY A 410 14.16 -39.82 -14.96
CA GLY A 410 14.21 -41.28 -14.79
C GLY A 410 12.85 -41.99 -14.91
N ASN A 411 11.75 -41.26 -14.84
CA ASN A 411 10.40 -41.76 -15.12
C ASN A 411 9.97 -41.51 -16.59
N GLY A 412 10.89 -41.10 -17.46
CA GLY A 412 10.62 -40.92 -18.89
C GLY A 412 9.72 -39.71 -19.21
N LEU A 413 9.82 -38.63 -18.41
CA LEU A 413 9.17 -37.38 -18.79
C LEU A 413 9.93 -36.71 -19.93
N GLU A 414 9.19 -36.23 -20.93
CA GLU A 414 9.73 -35.54 -22.10
C GLU A 414 9.18 -34.11 -22.17
N ALA A 415 10.00 -33.14 -22.55
CA ALA A 415 9.58 -31.75 -22.76
C ALA A 415 9.52 -31.43 -24.25
N LYS A 416 8.43 -30.80 -24.69
CA LYS A 416 8.34 -30.15 -26.01
C LYS A 416 8.06 -28.67 -25.82
N ILE A 417 8.83 -27.83 -26.52
CA ILE A 417 8.70 -26.37 -26.48
C ILE A 417 8.24 -25.91 -27.86
N TYR A 418 7.16 -25.13 -27.88
CA TYR A 418 6.54 -24.57 -29.07
C TYR A 418 6.68 -23.05 -29.04
N HIS A 419 7.28 -22.47 -30.07
CA HIS A 419 7.54 -21.03 -30.19
C HIS A 419 7.44 -20.60 -31.67
N GLN A 420 6.99 -19.36 -31.92
CA GLN A 420 6.73 -18.78 -33.25
C GLN A 420 5.60 -19.43 -34.06
N ALA A 421 5.62 -20.74 -34.27
CA ALA A 421 4.61 -21.47 -35.03
C ALA A 421 3.82 -22.41 -34.12
N ILE A 422 3.00 -21.85 -33.24
CA ILE A 422 2.18 -22.62 -32.29
C ILE A 422 0.83 -22.93 -32.93
N SER A 423 0.56 -24.21 -33.20
CA SER A 423 -0.67 -24.66 -33.85
C SER A 423 -1.89 -24.60 -32.91
N ASP A 424 -3.09 -24.56 -33.49
CA ASP A 424 -4.36 -24.61 -32.76
C ASP A 424 -4.47 -25.83 -31.82
N GLU A 425 -3.93 -26.98 -32.24
CA GLU A 425 -3.91 -28.21 -31.47
C GLU A 425 -3.10 -28.06 -30.18
N ILE A 426 -1.93 -27.41 -30.25
CA ILE A 426 -1.07 -27.15 -29.10
C ILE A 426 -1.73 -26.15 -28.15
N ILE A 427 -2.34 -25.09 -28.69
CA ILE A 427 -3.08 -24.11 -27.88
C ILE A 427 -4.26 -24.79 -27.16
N ASN A 428 -4.99 -25.68 -27.85
CA ASN A 428 -6.10 -26.44 -27.27
C ASN A 428 -5.62 -27.40 -26.17
N THR A 429 -4.48 -28.06 -26.37
CA THR A 429 -3.87 -28.94 -25.37
C THR A 429 -3.49 -28.15 -24.12
N PHE A 430 -2.83 -27.00 -24.28
CA PHE A 430 -2.53 -26.09 -23.18
C PHE A 430 -3.80 -25.65 -22.43
N HIS A 431 -4.81 -25.20 -23.18
CA HIS A 431 -6.06 -24.69 -22.62
C HIS A 431 -6.79 -25.75 -21.79
N THR A 432 -6.85 -26.98 -22.29
CA THR A 432 -7.52 -28.10 -21.60
C THR A 432 -6.88 -28.38 -20.24
N ILE A 433 -5.55 -28.48 -20.17
CA ILE A 433 -4.82 -28.71 -18.92
C ILE A 433 -4.94 -27.49 -17.97
N TYR A 434 -4.91 -26.28 -18.54
CA TYR A 434 -5.08 -25.04 -17.78
C TYR A 434 -6.45 -24.97 -17.11
N ILE A 435 -7.54 -25.20 -17.85
CA ILE A 435 -8.91 -25.18 -17.32
C ILE A 435 -9.09 -26.25 -16.25
N GLY A 436 -8.65 -27.49 -16.48
CA GLY A 436 -8.72 -28.54 -15.47
C GLY A 436 -7.95 -28.18 -14.17
N THR A 437 -6.89 -27.38 -14.28
CA THR A 437 -6.18 -26.85 -13.11
C THR A 437 -6.97 -25.77 -12.37
N MET A 438 -7.67 -24.89 -13.10
CA MET A 438 -8.52 -23.85 -12.51
C MET A 438 -9.73 -24.45 -11.78
N GLU A 439 -10.38 -25.44 -12.39
CA GLU A 439 -11.50 -26.19 -11.82
C GLU A 439 -11.09 -26.87 -10.51
N ARG A 440 -10.00 -27.64 -10.52
CA ARG A 440 -9.46 -28.30 -9.32
C ARG A 440 -9.14 -27.32 -8.19
N ASN A 441 -8.69 -26.12 -8.53
CA ASN A 441 -8.31 -25.10 -7.55
C ASN A 441 -9.50 -24.25 -7.07
N ASN A 442 -10.72 -24.48 -7.59
CA ASN A 442 -11.88 -23.60 -7.37
C ASN A 442 -11.52 -22.13 -7.62
N ALA A 443 -10.84 -21.86 -8.75
CA ALA A 443 -10.40 -20.51 -9.09
C ALA A 443 -11.58 -19.56 -9.28
N ALA A 444 -11.37 -18.27 -9.06
CA ALA A 444 -12.39 -17.27 -9.35
C ALA A 444 -12.66 -17.16 -10.87
N ASN A 445 -13.87 -16.76 -11.25
CA ASN A 445 -14.33 -16.73 -12.65
C ASN A 445 -13.41 -15.94 -13.61
N ASN A 446 -12.70 -14.93 -13.10
CA ASN A 446 -11.75 -14.14 -13.88
C ASN A 446 -10.49 -14.90 -14.31
N TYR A 447 -10.25 -16.11 -13.80
CA TYR A 447 -9.17 -17.00 -14.24
C TYR A 447 -9.62 -17.99 -15.34
N TYR A 448 -10.89 -18.00 -15.74
CA TYR A 448 -11.38 -18.87 -16.82
C TYR A 448 -11.29 -18.15 -18.18
N PHE A 449 -10.09 -18.10 -18.74
CA PHE A 449 -9.85 -17.56 -20.07
C PHE A 449 -10.36 -18.50 -21.17
N THR A 450 -10.94 -17.95 -22.23
CA THR A 450 -11.48 -18.73 -23.35
C THR A 450 -10.37 -19.24 -24.26
N LEU A 451 -10.64 -20.33 -24.99
CA LEU A 451 -9.70 -20.81 -26.01
C LEU A 451 -9.42 -19.73 -27.07
N ASN A 452 -10.44 -18.99 -27.48
CA ASN A 452 -10.31 -17.91 -28.45
C ASN A 452 -9.38 -16.79 -27.96
N TYR A 453 -9.41 -16.45 -26.66
CA TYR A 453 -8.47 -15.50 -26.08
C TYR A 453 -7.02 -15.94 -26.29
N PHE A 454 -6.70 -17.20 -25.98
CA PHE A 454 -5.33 -17.70 -26.15
C PHE A 454 -4.91 -17.79 -27.62
N LYS A 455 -5.83 -18.17 -28.52
CA LYS A 455 -5.56 -18.13 -29.97
C LYS A 455 -5.19 -16.73 -30.43
N GLN A 456 -6.00 -15.72 -30.08
CA GLN A 456 -5.73 -14.32 -30.42
C GLN A 456 -4.41 -13.83 -29.84
N LEU A 457 -4.16 -14.08 -28.55
CA LEU A 457 -2.93 -13.68 -27.88
C LEU A 457 -1.68 -14.27 -28.56
N ILE A 458 -1.69 -15.57 -28.82
CA ILE A 458 -0.52 -16.31 -29.30
C ILE A 458 -0.29 -16.05 -30.79
N GLN A 459 -1.33 -16.15 -31.61
CA GLN A 459 -1.21 -16.09 -33.07
C GLN A 459 -0.98 -14.67 -33.58
N ALA A 460 -1.51 -13.65 -32.90
CA ALA A 460 -1.19 -12.25 -33.23
C ALA A 460 0.25 -11.89 -32.83
N ASN A 461 0.86 -12.65 -31.92
CA ASN A 461 2.16 -12.33 -31.32
C ASN A 461 3.10 -13.55 -31.24
N PRO A 462 3.41 -14.19 -32.38
CA PRO A 462 4.13 -15.47 -32.41
C PRO A 462 5.53 -15.40 -31.77
N ALA A 463 6.22 -14.27 -31.91
CA ALA A 463 7.55 -14.06 -31.35
C ALA A 463 7.57 -13.76 -29.85
N SER A 464 6.43 -13.47 -29.22
CA SER A 464 6.36 -13.08 -27.79
C SER A 464 5.79 -14.16 -26.88
N ASN A 465 5.57 -15.36 -27.40
CA ASN A 465 4.93 -16.44 -26.67
C ASN A 465 5.67 -17.77 -26.90
N ALA A 466 5.75 -18.59 -25.86
CA ALA A 466 6.12 -19.99 -25.97
C ALA A 466 5.17 -20.86 -25.13
N ILE A 467 4.86 -22.05 -25.60
CA ILE A 467 4.18 -23.08 -24.81
C ILE A 467 5.16 -24.22 -24.55
N ILE A 468 5.35 -24.56 -23.29
CA ILE A 468 6.07 -25.76 -22.87
C ILE A 468 5.05 -26.80 -22.46
N ILE A 469 5.19 -28.03 -22.97
CA ILE A 469 4.36 -29.17 -22.58
C ILE A 469 5.27 -30.32 -22.15
N ILE A 470 4.95 -30.91 -21.00
CA ILE A 470 5.58 -32.13 -20.50
C ILE A 470 4.69 -33.31 -20.82
N TYR A 471 5.30 -34.36 -21.35
CA TYR A 471 4.67 -35.61 -21.74
C TYR A 471 5.13 -36.76 -20.87
N LYS A 472 4.23 -37.71 -20.62
CA LYS A 472 4.54 -39.08 -20.17
C LYS A 472 3.92 -40.03 -21.19
N ASP A 473 4.73 -40.85 -21.84
CA ASP A 473 4.29 -41.79 -22.87
C ASP A 473 3.37 -41.14 -23.92
N ALA A 474 3.80 -40.00 -24.48
CA ALA A 474 3.03 -39.16 -25.42
C ALA A 474 1.73 -38.52 -24.89
N ILE A 475 1.38 -38.70 -23.62
CA ILE A 475 0.25 -38.01 -22.98
C ILE A 475 0.72 -36.67 -22.42
N PRO A 476 0.10 -35.53 -22.76
CA PRO A 476 0.45 -34.23 -22.19
C PRO A 476 -0.07 -34.13 -20.74
N ILE A 477 0.83 -33.90 -19.78
CA ILE A 477 0.52 -33.96 -18.34
C ILE A 477 0.75 -32.64 -17.60
N SER A 478 1.55 -31.73 -18.17
CA SER A 478 1.82 -30.42 -17.59
C SER A 478 2.16 -29.42 -18.66
N THR A 479 1.78 -28.16 -18.46
CA THR A 479 2.01 -27.12 -19.44
C THR A 479 2.23 -25.75 -18.82
N GLU A 480 2.91 -24.89 -19.55
CA GLU A 480 3.05 -23.47 -19.25
C GLU A 480 3.09 -22.64 -20.53
N LEU A 481 2.30 -21.57 -20.55
CA LEU A 481 2.45 -20.43 -21.43
C LEU A 481 3.44 -19.45 -20.82
N VAL A 482 4.50 -19.14 -21.56
CA VAL A 482 5.55 -18.19 -21.20
C VAL A 482 5.43 -16.97 -22.11
N LEU A 483 5.37 -15.78 -21.50
CA LEU A 483 5.49 -14.51 -22.23
C LEU A 483 6.96 -14.14 -22.36
N LEU A 484 7.37 -13.72 -23.55
CA LEU A 484 8.75 -13.39 -23.88
C LEU A 484 8.85 -11.90 -24.14
N ASN A 485 9.73 -11.23 -23.39
CA ASN A 485 9.95 -9.81 -23.53
C ASN A 485 11.43 -9.46 -23.40
N SER A 486 11.99 -8.82 -24.42
CA SER A 486 13.40 -8.43 -24.46
C SER A 486 14.32 -9.63 -24.11
N ASP A 487 15.08 -9.54 -23.02
CA ASP A 487 15.95 -10.59 -22.50
C ASP A 487 15.33 -11.42 -21.36
N THR A 488 14.02 -11.29 -21.12
CA THR A 488 13.33 -11.86 -19.97
C THR A 488 12.15 -12.75 -20.38
N MET A 489 12.11 -13.95 -19.80
CA MET A 489 10.97 -14.86 -19.85
C MET A 489 10.07 -14.68 -18.64
N TYR A 490 8.75 -14.74 -18.83
CA TYR A 490 7.75 -14.65 -17.76
C TYR A 490 6.88 -15.92 -17.75
N SER A 491 6.98 -16.69 -16.66
CA SER A 491 6.02 -17.74 -16.33
C SER A 491 4.65 -17.10 -16.13
N PHE A 492 3.75 -17.24 -17.12
CA PHE A 492 2.49 -16.51 -17.14
C PHE A 492 1.33 -17.34 -16.62
N LEU A 493 0.96 -18.40 -17.34
CA LEU A 493 -0.16 -19.28 -16.98
C LEU A 493 0.22 -20.73 -17.27
N GLY A 494 -0.25 -21.66 -16.45
CA GLY A 494 0.09 -23.06 -16.61
C GLY A 494 -0.84 -23.97 -15.82
N GLY A 495 -0.68 -25.26 -16.05
CA GLY A 495 -1.51 -26.29 -15.43
C GLY A 495 -0.80 -27.64 -15.40
N THR A 496 -1.31 -28.52 -14.55
CA THR A 496 -0.75 -29.86 -14.36
C THR A 496 -1.85 -30.82 -13.96
N VAL A 497 -1.89 -31.97 -14.63
CA VAL A 497 -2.80 -33.09 -14.37
C VAL A 497 -2.40 -33.76 -13.04
N SER A 498 -3.37 -33.90 -12.11
CA SER A 498 -3.11 -34.25 -10.69
C SER A 498 -2.48 -35.62 -10.51
N GLU A 499 -2.92 -36.55 -11.33
CA GLU A 499 -2.55 -37.96 -11.35
C GLU A 499 -1.04 -38.10 -11.50
N TYR A 500 -0.38 -37.15 -12.17
CA TYR A 500 1.05 -37.18 -12.46
C TYR A 500 1.90 -36.33 -11.50
N PHE A 501 1.33 -35.73 -10.44
CA PHE A 501 2.09 -34.91 -9.48
C PHE A 501 3.27 -35.66 -8.83
N HIS A 502 3.10 -36.96 -8.62
CA HIS A 502 4.11 -37.82 -8.03
C HIS A 502 5.38 -37.94 -8.90
N LEU A 503 5.28 -37.69 -10.21
CA LEU A 503 6.39 -37.70 -11.17
C LEU A 503 7.19 -36.39 -11.21
N ARG A 504 6.73 -35.34 -10.51
CA ARG A 504 7.36 -34.01 -10.47
C ARG A 504 7.45 -33.29 -11.84
N PRO A 505 6.37 -33.25 -12.65
CA PRO A 505 6.43 -32.64 -13.98
C PRO A 505 6.68 -31.12 -13.96
N ASN A 506 6.30 -30.41 -12.90
CA ASN A 506 6.51 -28.96 -12.81
C ASN A 506 7.98 -28.57 -12.57
N ASP A 507 8.70 -29.32 -11.73
CA ASP A 507 10.14 -29.12 -11.54
C ASP A 507 10.90 -29.38 -12.84
N PHE A 508 10.50 -30.44 -13.56
CA PHE A 508 11.03 -30.76 -14.89
C PHE A 508 10.74 -29.66 -15.90
N LEU A 509 9.48 -29.22 -16.01
CA LEU A 509 9.04 -28.14 -16.88
C LEU A 509 9.88 -26.87 -16.69
N LYS A 510 10.08 -26.44 -15.44
CA LYS A 510 10.79 -25.19 -15.12
C LYS A 510 12.25 -25.24 -15.55
N ILE A 511 12.93 -26.37 -15.37
CA ILE A 511 14.32 -26.54 -15.80
C ILE A 511 14.42 -26.64 -17.32
N GLU A 512 13.51 -27.37 -17.98
CA GLU A 512 13.51 -27.47 -19.45
C GLU A 512 13.19 -26.13 -20.11
N ALA A 513 12.26 -25.35 -19.54
CA ALA A 513 12.00 -23.98 -19.97
C ALA A 513 13.23 -23.09 -19.80
N LEU A 514 13.95 -23.18 -18.66
CA LEU A 514 15.18 -22.43 -18.42
C LEU A 514 16.27 -22.77 -19.43
N LYS A 515 16.51 -24.08 -19.67
CA LYS A 515 17.49 -24.55 -20.67
C LYS A 515 17.16 -24.02 -22.05
N TRP A 516 15.90 -24.13 -22.47
CA TRP A 516 15.44 -23.56 -23.74
C TRP A 516 15.65 -22.04 -23.78
N GLY A 517 15.30 -21.34 -22.70
CA GLY A 517 15.48 -19.89 -22.58
C GLY A 517 16.93 -19.45 -22.81
N LYS A 518 17.86 -20.20 -22.22
CA LYS A 518 19.30 -20.01 -22.42
C LYS A 518 19.71 -20.17 -23.88
N THR A 519 19.22 -21.20 -24.60
CA THR A 519 19.57 -21.38 -26.02
C THR A 519 19.00 -20.28 -26.92
N GLN A 520 17.92 -19.62 -26.49
CA GLN A 520 17.35 -18.46 -27.17
C GLN A 520 18.01 -17.13 -26.76
N GLY A 521 18.98 -17.14 -25.84
CA GLY A 521 19.69 -15.94 -25.39
C GLY A 521 18.95 -15.09 -24.35
N PHE A 522 17.91 -15.61 -23.70
CA PHE A 522 17.28 -14.94 -22.57
C PHE A 522 18.23 -14.94 -21.37
N LYS A 523 18.24 -13.83 -20.64
CA LYS A 523 19.09 -13.60 -19.46
C LYS A 523 18.34 -13.81 -18.16
N ASN A 524 17.02 -13.65 -18.16
CA ASN A 524 16.20 -13.70 -16.96
C ASN A 524 14.99 -14.62 -17.14
N TYR A 525 14.59 -15.28 -16.05
CA TYR A 525 13.33 -16.02 -15.97
C TYR A 525 12.55 -15.64 -14.71
N VAL A 526 11.46 -14.91 -14.90
CA VAL A 526 10.55 -14.48 -13.84
C VAL A 526 9.50 -15.57 -13.61
N LEU A 527 9.55 -16.19 -12.43
CA LEU A 527 8.57 -17.19 -12.01
C LEU A 527 7.34 -16.58 -11.34
N GLY A 528 7.38 -15.27 -11.08
CA GLY A 528 6.36 -14.53 -10.33
C GLY A 528 6.40 -14.84 -8.83
N GLY A 529 5.34 -14.47 -8.12
CA GLY A 529 5.25 -14.54 -6.66
C GLY A 529 4.34 -15.66 -6.16
N GLY A 530 4.11 -15.66 -4.84
CA GLY A 530 3.07 -16.46 -4.18
C GLY A 530 1.69 -15.80 -4.22
N ARG A 531 0.71 -16.38 -3.53
CA ARG A 531 -0.57 -15.71 -3.21
C ARG A 531 -0.38 -14.61 -2.16
N ILE A 532 0.52 -14.87 -1.22
CA ILE A 532 1.04 -13.90 -0.24
C ILE A 532 2.56 -14.08 -0.13
N ASN A 533 3.25 -13.05 0.36
CA ASN A 533 4.70 -13.11 0.54
C ASN A 533 5.10 -14.26 1.48
N GLY A 534 6.04 -15.09 1.02
CA GLY A 534 6.60 -16.19 1.82
C GLY A 534 5.75 -17.47 1.87
N ASP A 535 4.67 -17.57 1.11
CA ASP A 535 3.85 -18.80 1.07
C ASP A 535 4.57 -19.99 0.42
N SER A 536 3.91 -21.16 0.41
CA SER A 536 4.48 -22.38 -0.17
C SER A 536 4.72 -22.27 -1.69
N LEU A 537 3.90 -21.50 -2.41
CA LEU A 537 4.06 -21.30 -3.86
C LEU A 537 5.28 -20.43 -4.15
N TYR A 538 5.46 -19.34 -3.40
CA TYR A 538 6.66 -18.52 -3.42
C TYR A 538 7.90 -19.35 -3.09
N LYS A 539 7.89 -20.13 -1.99
CA LYS A 539 9.03 -20.97 -1.59
C LYS A 539 9.38 -22.01 -2.66
N TYR A 540 8.38 -22.59 -3.32
CA TYR A 540 8.59 -23.49 -4.45
C TYR A 540 9.33 -22.78 -5.60
N LYS A 541 8.85 -21.60 -6.03
CA LYS A 541 9.50 -20.81 -7.08
C LYS A 541 10.91 -20.37 -6.68
N LYS A 542 11.09 -19.94 -5.43
CA LYS A 542 12.37 -19.49 -4.90
C LYS A 542 13.41 -20.61 -4.86
N SER A 543 12.98 -21.86 -4.76
CA SER A 543 13.88 -23.02 -4.76
C SER A 543 14.66 -23.22 -6.06
N PHE A 544 14.19 -22.65 -7.18
CA PHE A 544 14.92 -22.63 -8.46
C PHE A 544 16.00 -21.53 -8.49
N PHE A 545 15.83 -20.46 -7.71
CA PHE A 545 16.73 -19.30 -7.70
C PHE A 545 17.01 -18.84 -6.26
N PRO A 546 17.60 -19.71 -5.42
CA PRO A 546 17.72 -19.45 -3.98
C PRO A 546 18.67 -18.29 -3.65
N LYS A 547 19.65 -18.01 -4.54
CA LYS A 547 20.68 -16.98 -4.35
C LYS A 547 20.36 -15.64 -5.02
N ASN A 548 19.44 -15.61 -5.99
CA ASN A 548 19.07 -14.36 -6.66
C ASN A 548 18.23 -13.49 -5.73
N GLU A 549 18.28 -12.17 -5.89
CA GLU A 549 17.36 -11.27 -5.20
C GLU A 549 15.96 -11.35 -5.84
N ASP A 550 14.93 -11.15 -5.02
CA ASP A 550 13.58 -11.01 -5.56
C ASP A 550 13.37 -9.60 -6.12
N VAL A 551 12.46 -9.48 -7.08
CA VAL A 551 11.98 -8.19 -7.57
C VAL A 551 10.60 -7.91 -6.99
N VAL A 552 10.40 -6.69 -6.47
CA VAL A 552 9.13 -6.30 -5.85
C VAL A 552 8.13 -5.89 -6.93
N PHE A 553 6.96 -6.51 -6.91
CA PHE A 553 5.80 -6.11 -7.70
C PHE A 553 5.02 -5.03 -6.96
N TYR A 554 4.87 -3.87 -7.60
CA TYR A 554 4.18 -2.72 -7.05
C TYR A 554 2.80 -2.52 -7.68
N THR A 555 1.84 -2.08 -6.86
CA THR A 555 0.55 -1.58 -7.34
C THR A 555 0.32 -0.14 -6.91
N GLY A 556 -0.27 0.66 -7.80
CA GLY A 556 -0.69 2.03 -7.55
C GLY A 556 -2.16 2.11 -7.15
N ARG A 557 -2.45 2.95 -6.17
CA ARG A 557 -3.80 3.21 -5.66
C ARG A 557 -4.00 4.69 -5.49
N LYS A 558 -4.93 5.27 -6.24
CA LYS A 558 -5.15 6.71 -6.24
C LYS A 558 -6.62 7.02 -6.09
N ILE A 559 -6.94 7.94 -5.18
CA ILE A 559 -8.28 8.50 -4.99
C ILE A 559 -8.26 9.93 -5.53
N ILE A 560 -9.04 10.17 -6.58
CA ILE A 560 -9.15 11.47 -7.26
C ILE A 560 -10.19 12.35 -6.57
N LYS A 561 -11.33 11.75 -6.18
CA LYS A 561 -12.47 12.45 -5.57
C LYS A 561 -12.86 11.78 -4.25
N GLN A 562 -12.28 12.22 -3.14
CA GLN A 562 -12.43 11.59 -1.83
C GLN A 562 -13.89 11.52 -1.36
N ASP A 563 -14.63 12.64 -1.38
CA ASP A 563 -16.03 12.66 -0.93
C ASP A 563 -16.92 11.71 -1.73
N VAL A 564 -16.64 11.56 -3.02
CA VAL A 564 -17.36 10.62 -3.90
C VAL A 564 -16.97 9.19 -3.56
N TYR A 565 -15.67 8.93 -3.35
CA TYR A 565 -15.18 7.63 -2.92
C TYR A 565 -15.87 7.16 -1.64
N GLU A 566 -15.91 7.98 -0.59
CA GLU A 566 -16.54 7.63 0.69
C GLU A 566 -18.04 7.35 0.56
N LYS A 567 -18.75 8.13 -0.27
CA LYS A 567 -20.16 7.90 -0.59
C LYS A 567 -20.36 6.58 -1.33
N LEU A 568 -19.53 6.25 -2.31
CA LEU A 568 -19.61 4.99 -3.06
C LEU A 568 -19.29 3.78 -2.19
N VAL A 569 -18.31 3.88 -1.28
CA VAL A 569 -18.03 2.81 -0.31
C VAL A 569 -19.20 2.65 0.67
N THR A 570 -19.78 3.75 1.15
CA THR A 570 -20.97 3.71 2.01
C THR A 570 -22.15 3.05 1.31
N LEU A 571 -22.40 3.38 0.04
CA LEU A 571 -23.47 2.78 -0.77
C LEU A 571 -23.23 1.27 -0.99
N SER A 572 -22.00 0.87 -1.34
CA SER A 572 -21.69 -0.54 -1.62
C SER A 572 -21.69 -1.44 -0.38
N THR A 573 -21.30 -0.90 0.79
CA THR A 573 -21.18 -1.66 2.04
C THR A 573 -22.43 -1.57 2.93
N LYS A 574 -23.30 -0.58 2.71
CA LYS A 574 -24.46 -0.25 3.55
C LYS A 574 -24.10 0.21 4.99
N TYR A 575 -22.86 0.62 5.21
CA TYR A 575 -22.39 1.23 6.46
C TYR A 575 -21.67 2.53 6.15
N THR A 576 -21.79 3.52 7.04
CA THR A 576 -21.04 4.77 6.91
C THR A 576 -19.55 4.48 6.88
N TYR A 577 -18.89 4.90 5.80
CA TYR A 577 -17.46 4.76 5.61
C TYR A 577 -16.79 6.13 5.62
N THR A 578 -15.70 6.24 6.37
CA THR A 578 -14.78 7.39 6.36
C THR A 578 -13.41 6.87 5.97
N LEU A 579 -12.74 7.54 5.03
CA LEU A 579 -11.50 7.05 4.48
C LEU A 579 -10.43 6.89 5.56
N ASN A 580 -9.83 5.71 5.59
CA ASN A 580 -8.61 5.45 6.35
C ASN A 580 -7.51 5.06 5.36
N GLU A 581 -6.39 5.77 5.35
CA GLU A 581 -5.26 5.48 4.45
C GLU A 581 -4.77 4.03 4.57
N LYS A 582 -4.94 3.40 5.74
CA LYS A 582 -4.61 2.00 5.94
C LYS A 582 -5.47 1.06 5.10
N ASP A 583 -6.71 1.42 4.81
CA ASP A 583 -7.62 0.59 3.99
C ASP A 583 -7.18 0.61 2.54
N ILE A 584 -6.65 1.74 2.07
CA ILE A 584 -6.08 1.86 0.72
C ILE A 584 -4.97 0.82 0.55
N ILE A 585 -4.09 0.65 1.54
CA ILE A 585 -2.93 -0.23 1.40
C ILE A 585 -3.26 -1.70 1.69
N ASN A 586 -4.03 -1.94 2.75
CA ASN A 586 -4.16 -3.26 3.36
C ASN A 586 -5.42 -4.02 2.95
N ASP A 587 -6.39 -3.37 2.29
CA ASP A 587 -7.62 -4.01 1.83
C ASP A 587 -7.73 -3.98 0.29
N PHE A 588 -8.82 -4.53 -0.23
CA PHE A 588 -9.17 -4.49 -1.64
C PHE A 588 -9.39 -3.05 -2.10
N PHE A 589 -8.75 -2.66 -3.20
CA PHE A 589 -8.87 -1.31 -3.76
C PHE A 589 -9.39 -1.33 -5.21
N PRO A 590 -10.35 -0.46 -5.56
CA PRO A 590 -11.12 0.41 -4.67
C PRO A 590 -12.16 -0.40 -3.85
N LEU A 591 -12.42 0.01 -2.60
CA LEU A 591 -13.26 -0.77 -1.68
C LEU A 591 -14.67 -1.01 -2.21
N TYR A 592 -15.28 -0.07 -2.93
CA TYR A 592 -16.62 -0.23 -3.50
C TYR A 592 -16.72 -1.29 -4.61
N ARG A 593 -15.58 -1.80 -5.10
CA ARG A 593 -15.48 -2.93 -6.04
C ARG A 593 -15.20 -4.26 -5.33
N LYS A 594 -15.04 -4.26 -3.99
CA LYS A 594 -14.73 -5.46 -3.22
C LYS A 594 -15.86 -6.50 -3.42
N PRO A 595 -15.55 -7.73 -3.84
CA PRO A 595 -16.56 -8.77 -3.99
C PRO A 595 -17.31 -8.97 -2.68
N LYS A 596 -18.64 -9.04 -2.72
CA LYS A 596 -19.45 -9.42 -1.56
C LYS A 596 -19.09 -10.86 -1.22
N THR A 597 -18.47 -11.09 -0.07
CA THR A 597 -18.27 -12.44 0.46
C THR A 597 -19.64 -12.97 0.86
N ASN A 598 -20.07 -14.06 0.22
CA ASN A 598 -21.28 -14.79 0.62
C ASN A 598 -21.17 -15.31 2.05
#